data_AF-A0A820FXB6-F1
#
_entry.id   AF-A0A820FXB6-F1
#
_cell.length_a   1.000
_cell.length_b   1.000
_cell.length_c   1.000
_cell.angle_alpha   90.00
_cell.angle_beta   90.00
_cell.angle_gamma   90.00
#
_symmetry.space_group_name_H-M   'P 1'
#
loop_
_entity.id
_entity.type
_entity.pdbx_description
1 polymer ?
#
loop_
_entity_poly.entity_id
_entity_poly.type
_entity_poly.pdbx_seq_one_letter_code
_entity_poly.pdbx_strand_id
1 'polypeptide(L)'
;KDFIYDVKLINTIIKAITAVWEQNPSSENSTTKEIPNGVTPVQLQSIEYLFNVMSTTKPSRTHLPTHVINSKTPTFSFAIFSLFPRIQLDAVDMILKDMFSDGRLNGERLSIMIKYLIELIDAPIQFIQYISYETWIIGLCMTLVSFNQHEYLIKLLDETTLFLIDHLFNIQTFDNAFQILFWFVQYDKRIQTFRLLLDRLPNLFEQLKILNNEDLKTKIIELCHMGIAIHPEYNLSNEIILKQIIHNFPQP
;
A
#
# COMPACT_ATOMS: atom_id res chain seq x y z
N LYS A 1 -5.54 1.01 29.88
CA LYS A 1 -6.53 -0.11 29.94
C LYS A 1 -7.00 -0.50 28.54
N ASP A 2 -6.96 0.43 27.59
CA ASP A 2 -7.41 0.25 26.20
C ASP A 2 -6.51 -0.69 25.37
N PHE A 3 -5.19 -0.65 25.59
CA PHE A 3 -4.22 -1.53 24.92
C PHE A 3 -4.46 -3.05 25.13
N ILE A 4 -5.02 -3.44 26.27
CA ILE A 4 -5.32 -4.86 26.59
C ILE A 4 -6.58 -5.33 25.84
N TYR A 5 -7.53 -4.43 25.59
CA TYR A 5 -8.73 -4.72 24.82
C TYR A 5 -8.39 -4.94 23.34
N ASP A 6 -7.52 -4.09 22.78
CA ASP A 6 -7.07 -4.22 21.39
C ASP A 6 -6.36 -5.56 21.15
N VAL A 7 -5.48 -5.97 22.06
CA VAL A 7 -4.77 -7.26 21.97
C VAL A 7 -5.71 -8.47 22.04
N LYS A 8 -6.73 -8.44 22.90
CA LYS A 8 -7.73 -9.53 22.97
C LYS A 8 -8.60 -9.56 21.72
N LEU A 9 -8.94 -8.40 21.20
CA LEU A 9 -9.73 -8.27 19.98
C LEU A 9 -8.93 -8.78 18.77
N ILE A 10 -7.68 -8.35 18.61
CA ILE A 10 -6.78 -8.81 17.55
C ILE A 10 -6.50 -10.32 17.64
N ASN A 11 -6.30 -10.86 18.86
CA ASN A 11 -6.20 -12.31 19.06
C ASN A 11 -7.49 -13.04 18.63
N THR A 12 -8.65 -12.46 18.93
CA THR A 12 -9.95 -13.03 18.53
C THR A 12 -10.12 -12.96 17.01
N ILE A 13 -9.72 -11.85 16.37
CA ILE A 13 -9.70 -11.69 14.91
C ILE A 13 -8.82 -12.77 14.29
N ILE A 14 -7.57 -12.91 14.74
CA ILE A 14 -6.66 -13.90 14.17
C ILE A 14 -7.17 -15.32 14.41
N LYS A 15 -7.65 -15.65 15.61
CA LYS A 15 -8.20 -16.98 15.88
C LYS A 15 -9.45 -17.29 15.06
N ALA A 16 -10.38 -16.35 14.95
CA ALA A 16 -11.58 -16.51 14.15
C ALA A 16 -11.21 -16.69 12.67
N ILE A 17 -10.29 -15.87 12.17
CA ILE A 17 -9.94 -15.89 10.76
C ILE A 17 -9.07 -17.11 10.41
N THR A 18 -8.09 -17.46 11.24
CA THR A 18 -7.30 -18.70 11.09
C THR A 18 -8.21 -19.92 11.14
N ALA A 19 -9.16 -19.99 12.09
CA ALA A 19 -10.11 -21.11 12.15
C ALA A 19 -11.01 -21.21 10.91
N VAL A 20 -11.39 -20.06 10.33
CA VAL A 20 -12.27 -19.99 9.15
C VAL A 20 -11.53 -20.25 7.84
N TRP A 21 -10.23 -19.98 7.77
CA TRP A 21 -9.39 -20.29 6.59
C TRP A 21 -8.78 -21.70 6.63
N GLU A 22 -8.58 -22.27 7.82
CA GLU A 22 -8.06 -23.64 7.97
C GLU A 22 -9.17 -24.70 7.95
N GLN A 23 -10.40 -24.32 8.31
CA GLN A 23 -11.58 -25.13 8.00
C GLN A 23 -11.95 -24.86 6.55
N ASN A 24 -11.67 -25.82 5.66
CA ASN A 24 -12.39 -25.98 4.41
C ASN A 24 -13.76 -26.58 4.74
N PRO A 25 -14.90 -25.90 4.54
CA PRO A 25 -16.16 -26.59 4.43
C PRO A 25 -16.66 -26.37 3.01
N SER A 26 -16.46 -27.39 2.19
CA SER A 26 -17.45 -27.77 1.20
C SER A 26 -18.78 -27.99 1.92
N SER A 27 -19.55 -26.92 2.11
CA SER A 27 -20.95 -27.02 2.50
C SER A 27 -21.71 -25.83 1.94
N GLU A 28 -22.37 -26.10 0.83
CA GLU A 28 -23.46 -25.30 0.27
C GLU A 28 -24.54 -25.11 1.34
N ASN A 29 -24.94 -23.87 1.59
CA ASN A 29 -26.36 -23.51 1.69
C ASN A 29 -26.58 -21.99 1.67
N SER A 30 -27.66 -21.63 1.00
CA SER A 30 -27.98 -20.38 0.33
C SER A 30 -28.35 -19.18 1.22
N THR A 31 -27.97 -17.98 0.78
CA THR A 31 -28.93 -16.91 0.42
C THR A 31 -28.24 -15.93 -0.53
N THR A 32 -29.01 -15.44 -1.51
CA THR A 32 -28.61 -14.78 -2.76
C THR A 32 -27.80 -13.48 -2.59
N LYS A 33 -26.48 -13.62 -2.54
CA LYS A 33 -25.51 -12.76 -3.23
C LYS A 33 -24.61 -13.75 -4.01
N GLU A 34 -24.21 -13.43 -5.23
CA GLU A 34 -23.23 -14.25 -5.96
C GLU A 34 -21.90 -14.17 -5.20
N ILE A 35 -21.69 -15.13 -4.29
CA ILE A 35 -20.45 -15.22 -3.53
C ILE A 35 -19.36 -15.74 -4.48
N PRO A 36 -18.19 -15.10 -4.55
CA PRO A 36 -17.07 -15.59 -5.35
C PRO A 36 -16.76 -17.07 -5.05
N ASN A 37 -16.48 -17.83 -6.11
CA ASN A 37 -16.25 -19.27 -6.00
C ASN A 37 -15.18 -19.59 -4.94
N GLY A 38 -15.55 -20.40 -3.95
CA GLY A 38 -14.62 -20.86 -2.90
C GLY A 38 -14.44 -19.91 -1.72
N VAL A 39 -15.24 -18.85 -1.59
CA VAL A 39 -15.27 -17.98 -0.39
C VAL A 39 -16.49 -18.32 0.45
N THR A 40 -16.32 -18.54 1.76
CA THR A 40 -17.43 -18.79 2.68
C THR A 40 -18.04 -17.48 3.21
N PRO A 41 -19.32 -17.47 3.65
CA PRO A 41 -19.92 -16.28 4.26
C PRO A 41 -19.12 -15.74 5.47
N VAL A 42 -18.47 -16.63 6.23
CA VAL A 42 -17.66 -16.23 7.39
C VAL A 42 -16.34 -15.58 6.95
N GLN A 43 -15.75 -16.02 5.84
CA GLN A 43 -14.59 -15.36 5.23
C GLN A 43 -14.96 -13.95 4.75
N LEU A 44 -16.12 -13.78 4.12
CA LEU A 44 -16.60 -12.45 3.71
C LEU A 44 -16.77 -11.50 4.91
N GLN A 45 -17.46 -11.94 5.96
CA GLN A 45 -17.63 -11.14 7.18
C GLN A 45 -16.30 -10.80 7.85
N SER A 46 -15.33 -11.71 7.78
CA SER A 46 -13.99 -11.48 8.32
C SER A 46 -13.22 -10.40 7.56
N ILE A 47 -13.31 -10.40 6.23
CA ILE A 47 -12.69 -9.40 5.35
C ILE A 47 -13.35 -8.03 5.56
N GLU A 48 -14.68 -8.00 5.57
CA GLU A 48 -15.47 -6.80 5.82
C GLU A 48 -15.14 -6.18 7.19
N TYR A 49 -15.06 -7.01 8.23
CA TYR A 49 -14.66 -6.57 9.55
C TYR A 49 -13.23 -6.01 9.56
N LEU A 50 -12.29 -6.71 8.90
CA LEU A 50 -10.90 -6.25 8.75
C LEU A 50 -10.85 -4.85 8.12
N PHE A 51 -11.59 -4.63 7.02
CA PHE A 51 -11.67 -3.33 6.35
C PHE A 51 -12.32 -2.25 7.22
N ASN A 52 -13.37 -2.60 7.98
CA ASN A 52 -13.98 -1.67 8.93
C ASN A 52 -13.00 -1.26 10.04
N VAL A 53 -12.17 -2.18 10.55
CA VAL A 53 -11.14 -1.83 11.54
C VAL A 53 -10.03 -0.99 10.89
N MET A 54 -9.54 -1.35 9.70
CA MET A 54 -8.50 -0.59 9.00
C MET A 54 -8.95 0.84 8.69
N SER A 55 -10.19 1.03 8.25
CA SER A 55 -10.74 2.35 7.87
C SER A 55 -11.04 3.29 9.04
N THR A 56 -11.07 2.76 10.26
CA THR A 56 -11.35 3.54 11.48
C THR A 56 -10.14 3.69 12.38
N THR A 57 -9.13 2.84 12.22
CA THR A 57 -7.88 2.89 12.98
C THR A 57 -6.97 3.93 12.37
N LYS A 58 -6.70 5.03 13.10
CA LYS A 58 -5.69 5.98 12.68
C LYS A 58 -4.31 5.31 12.73
N PRO A 59 -3.50 5.42 11.67
CA PRO A 59 -2.10 5.00 11.73
C PRO A 59 -1.40 5.81 12.82
N SER A 60 -0.90 5.14 13.87
CA SER A 60 -0.04 5.78 14.85
C SER A 60 1.41 5.52 14.47
N ARG A 61 2.10 6.55 13.95
CA ARG A 61 3.56 6.52 13.68
C ARG A 61 4.41 6.11 14.89
N THR A 62 3.84 6.06 16.09
CA THR A 62 4.45 5.50 17.29
C THR A 62 4.67 4.00 17.14
N HIS A 63 5.72 3.68 16.40
CA HIS A 63 6.38 2.39 16.33
C HIS A 63 5.46 1.25 15.85
N LEU A 64 5.73 0.68 14.68
CA LEU A 64 5.86 -0.78 14.69
C LEU A 64 7.20 -1.01 15.40
N PRO A 65 7.23 -1.40 16.69
CA PRO A 65 8.50 -1.86 17.24
C PRO A 65 8.97 -2.99 16.33
N THR A 66 10.17 -2.87 15.78
CA THR A 66 10.93 -4.01 15.26
C THR A 66 11.02 -5.15 16.31
N HIS A 67 10.74 -4.84 17.58
CA HIS A 67 10.54 -5.80 18.67
C HIS A 67 9.20 -6.57 18.70
N VAL A 68 8.22 -6.28 17.84
CA VAL A 68 6.95 -7.05 17.76
C VAL A 68 7.19 -8.50 17.34
N ILE A 69 8.34 -8.79 16.70
CA ILE A 69 8.75 -10.13 16.26
C ILE A 69 8.87 -11.13 17.43
N ASN A 70 9.17 -10.66 18.64
CA ASN A 70 9.26 -11.52 19.84
C ASN A 70 8.08 -11.37 20.81
N SER A 71 7.11 -10.49 20.53
CA SER A 71 5.92 -10.43 21.36
C SER A 71 4.99 -11.57 20.95
N LYS A 72 4.63 -12.45 21.90
CA LYS A 72 3.57 -13.48 21.71
C LYS A 72 2.17 -12.86 21.54
N THR A 73 2.11 -11.58 21.20
CA THR A 73 0.94 -10.73 21.25
C THR A 73 0.64 -10.32 19.82
N PRO A 74 -0.40 -10.89 19.21
CA PRO A 74 -0.70 -10.55 17.83
C PRO A 74 -1.13 -9.09 17.73
N THR A 75 -0.53 -8.37 16.79
CA THR A 75 -0.87 -6.98 16.46
C THR A 75 -1.81 -6.93 15.26
N PHE A 76 -2.54 -5.83 15.10
CA PHE A 76 -3.47 -5.67 13.99
C PHE A 76 -2.74 -5.75 12.64
N SER A 77 -1.52 -5.20 12.57
CA SER A 77 -0.61 -5.35 11.45
C SER A 77 -0.29 -6.82 11.14
N PHE A 78 -0.01 -7.65 12.16
CA PHE A 78 0.22 -9.08 11.96
C PHE A 78 -1.02 -9.79 11.38
N ALA A 79 -2.23 -9.40 11.81
CA ALA A 79 -3.46 -9.92 11.22
C ALA A 79 -3.57 -9.57 9.73
N ILE A 80 -3.34 -8.30 9.36
CA ILE A 80 -3.36 -7.85 7.96
C ILE A 80 -2.38 -8.68 7.11
N PHE A 81 -1.13 -8.77 7.56
CA PHE A 81 -0.09 -9.51 6.82
C PHE A 81 -0.37 -11.00 6.67
N SER A 82 -1.03 -11.62 7.65
CA SER A 82 -1.34 -13.05 7.58
C SER A 82 -2.51 -13.37 6.65
N LEU A 83 -3.37 -12.39 6.36
CA LEU A 83 -4.66 -12.59 5.70
C LEU A 83 -4.67 -12.14 4.26
N PHE A 84 -4.04 -11.01 3.97
CA PHE A 84 -3.98 -10.44 2.62
C PHE A 84 -3.51 -11.43 1.53
N PRO A 85 -2.51 -12.31 1.75
CA PRO A 85 -2.15 -13.29 0.71
C PRO A 85 -3.22 -14.35 0.45
N ARG A 86 -4.24 -14.48 1.31
CA ARG A 86 -5.28 -15.51 1.25
C ARG A 86 -6.64 -14.98 0.81
N ILE A 87 -6.78 -13.67 0.65
CA ILE A 87 -8.04 -13.03 0.25
C ILE A 87 -8.11 -13.01 -1.28
N GLN A 88 -9.21 -13.51 -1.84
CA GLN A 88 -9.49 -13.43 -3.27
C GLN A 88 -9.87 -11.99 -3.66
N LEU A 89 -9.29 -11.46 -4.73
CA LEU A 89 -9.53 -10.08 -5.19
C LEU A 89 -11.01 -9.83 -5.55
N ASP A 90 -11.71 -10.80 -6.12
CA ASP A 90 -13.14 -10.67 -6.44
C ASP A 90 -14.00 -10.47 -5.19
N ALA A 91 -13.64 -11.11 -4.08
CA ALA A 91 -14.32 -10.92 -2.80
C ALA A 91 -14.08 -9.52 -2.23
N VAL A 92 -12.88 -8.97 -2.42
CA VAL A 92 -12.53 -7.60 -2.01
C VAL A 92 -13.37 -6.60 -2.77
N ASP A 93 -13.42 -6.71 -4.10
CA ASP A 93 -14.19 -5.79 -4.94
C ASP A 93 -15.68 -5.80 -4.58
N MET A 94 -16.27 -7.00 -4.39
CA MET A 94 -17.65 -7.13 -3.93
C MET A 94 -17.89 -6.45 -2.57
N ILE A 95 -17.02 -6.69 -1.58
CA ILE A 95 -17.16 -6.13 -0.23
C ILE A 95 -17.00 -4.61 -0.24
N LEU A 96 -15.99 -4.08 -0.94
CA LEU A 96 -15.75 -2.63 -1.01
C LEU A 96 -16.93 -1.92 -1.69
N LYS A 97 -17.50 -2.49 -2.75
CA LYS A 97 -18.71 -1.97 -3.41
C LYS A 97 -19.92 -1.99 -2.48
N ASP A 98 -20.14 -3.08 -1.76
CA ASP A 98 -21.24 -3.21 -0.79
C ASP A 98 -21.13 -2.17 0.32
N MET A 99 -19.97 -2.10 0.98
CA MET A 99 -19.69 -1.14 2.05
C MET A 99 -19.76 0.32 1.58
N PHE A 100 -19.40 0.61 0.32
CA PHE A 100 -19.52 1.95 -0.23
C PHE A 100 -20.99 2.30 -0.51
N SER A 101 -21.76 1.35 -1.06
CA SER A 101 -23.16 1.55 -1.42
C SER A 101 -24.07 1.82 -0.21
N ASP A 102 -23.75 1.25 0.96
CA ASP A 102 -24.50 1.43 2.20
C ASP A 102 -23.93 2.53 3.12
N GLY A 103 -22.88 3.23 2.68
CA GLY A 103 -22.28 4.37 3.37
C GLY A 103 -21.34 4.00 4.52
N ARG A 104 -21.05 2.72 4.77
CA ARG A 104 -20.05 2.30 5.76
C ARG A 104 -18.63 2.59 5.31
N LEU A 105 -18.39 2.71 4.02
CA LEU A 105 -17.12 3.14 3.43
C LEU A 105 -17.33 4.43 2.63
N ASN A 106 -16.38 5.36 2.74
CA ASN A 106 -16.33 6.57 1.92
C ASN A 106 -14.87 6.85 1.53
N GLY A 107 -14.63 7.89 0.72
CA GLY A 107 -13.27 8.24 0.26
C GLY A 107 -12.28 8.47 1.40
N GLU A 108 -12.70 9.16 2.47
CA GLU A 108 -11.85 9.39 3.65
C GLU A 108 -11.43 8.07 4.33
N ARG A 109 -12.40 7.20 4.60
CA ARG A 109 -12.18 5.89 5.22
C ARG A 109 -11.30 4.99 4.37
N LEU A 110 -11.50 4.98 3.05
CA LEU A 110 -10.67 4.22 2.13
C LEU A 110 -9.24 4.78 2.07
N SER A 111 -9.06 6.11 2.07
CA SER A 111 -7.73 6.72 2.18
C SER A 111 -7.02 6.37 3.50
N ILE A 112 -7.75 6.27 4.61
CA ILE A 112 -7.17 5.80 5.89
C ILE A 112 -6.66 4.36 5.75
N MET A 113 -7.42 3.46 5.11
CA MET A 113 -6.97 2.08 4.87
C MET A 113 -5.69 2.03 4.05
N ILE A 114 -5.64 2.80 2.95
CA ILE A 114 -4.47 2.83 2.07
C ILE A 114 -3.25 3.40 2.79
N LYS A 115 -3.43 4.50 3.54
CA LYS A 115 -2.36 5.09 4.34
C LYS A 115 -1.85 4.11 5.40
N TYR A 116 -2.77 3.42 6.07
CA TYR A 116 -2.41 2.37 7.04
C TYR A 116 -1.55 1.31 6.36
N LEU A 117 -1.96 0.82 5.18
CA LEU A 117 -1.15 -0.12 4.42
C LEU A 117 0.20 0.48 4.11
N ILE A 118 0.31 1.65 3.46
CA ILE A 118 1.58 2.30 3.11
C ILE A 118 2.54 2.35 4.31
N GLU A 119 2.06 2.73 5.50
CA GLU A 119 2.89 2.80 6.72
C GLU A 119 3.37 1.43 7.22
N LEU A 120 2.76 0.32 6.78
CA LEU A 120 3.22 -1.03 7.05
C LEU A 120 4.42 -1.46 6.17
N ILE A 121 4.91 -0.63 5.26
CA ILE A 121 6.02 -0.98 4.36
C ILE A 121 7.32 -1.30 5.14
N ASP A 122 7.44 -0.81 6.37
CA ASP A 122 8.55 -1.07 7.30
C ASP A 122 8.41 -2.37 8.09
N ALA A 123 7.34 -3.13 7.89
CA ALA A 123 7.16 -4.39 8.60
C ALA A 123 8.27 -5.40 8.26
N PRO A 124 8.51 -6.39 9.14
CA PRO A 124 9.57 -7.37 8.90
C PRO A 124 9.40 -8.04 7.53
N ILE A 125 10.51 -8.15 6.80
CA ILE A 125 10.54 -8.59 5.40
C ILE A 125 9.81 -9.93 5.15
N GLN A 126 9.82 -10.80 6.17
CA GLN A 126 9.13 -12.08 6.22
C GLN A 126 7.62 -11.96 6.02
N PHE A 127 7.01 -10.82 6.30
CA PHE A 127 5.58 -10.59 6.13
C PHE A 127 5.25 -9.89 4.81
N ILE A 128 6.17 -9.04 4.36
CA ILE A 128 5.99 -8.25 3.15
C ILE A 128 6.26 -9.07 1.89
N GLN A 129 7.25 -9.99 1.91
CA GLN A 129 7.62 -10.78 0.73
C GLN A 129 6.57 -11.81 0.28
N TYR A 130 5.63 -12.20 1.15
CA TYR A 130 4.59 -13.16 0.79
C TYR A 130 3.33 -12.50 0.20
N ILE A 131 3.30 -11.18 0.13
CA ILE A 131 2.15 -10.42 -0.35
C ILE A 131 2.64 -9.60 -1.53
N SER A 132 1.86 -9.55 -2.60
CA SER A 132 1.95 -8.47 -3.60
C SER A 132 1.46 -7.19 -2.94
N TYR A 133 2.26 -6.67 -2.01
CA TYR A 133 1.89 -5.64 -1.07
C TYR A 133 1.57 -4.31 -1.78
N GLU A 134 2.39 -3.97 -2.77
CA GLU A 134 2.15 -2.89 -3.71
C GLU A 134 0.83 -3.09 -4.48
N THR A 135 0.50 -4.32 -4.89
CA THR A 135 -0.74 -4.64 -5.59
C THR A 135 -1.98 -4.33 -4.75
N TRP A 136 -1.93 -4.56 -3.43
CA TRP A 136 -3.03 -4.18 -2.53
C TRP A 136 -3.20 -2.67 -2.41
N ILE A 137 -2.09 -1.94 -2.24
CA ILE A 137 -2.11 -0.48 -2.16
C ILE A 137 -2.65 0.12 -3.47
N ILE A 138 -2.11 -0.32 -4.60
CA ILE A 138 -2.52 0.11 -5.94
C ILE A 138 -3.99 -0.25 -6.19
N GLY A 139 -4.44 -1.45 -5.83
CA GLY A 139 -5.83 -1.90 -5.99
C GLY A 139 -6.82 -1.05 -5.19
N LEU A 140 -6.49 -0.69 -3.95
CA LEU A 140 -7.31 0.21 -3.15
C LEU A 140 -7.29 1.65 -3.69
N CYS A 141 -6.15 2.13 -4.20
CA CYS A 141 -6.09 3.41 -4.92
C CYS A 141 -6.99 3.40 -6.17
N MET A 142 -6.96 2.33 -6.97
CA MET A 142 -7.85 2.14 -8.12
C MET A 142 -9.33 2.11 -7.70
N THR A 143 -9.63 1.62 -6.49
CA THR A 143 -10.98 1.65 -5.92
C THR A 143 -11.43 3.09 -5.60
N LEU A 144 -10.55 3.95 -5.08
CA LEU A 144 -10.86 5.39 -4.95
C LEU A 144 -11.20 6.02 -6.31
N VAL A 145 -10.46 5.65 -7.36
CA VAL A 145 -10.73 6.13 -8.72
C VAL A 145 -12.09 5.63 -9.22
N SER A 146 -12.40 4.35 -9.06
CA SER A 146 -13.66 3.76 -9.54
C SER A 146 -14.88 4.33 -8.81
N PHE A 147 -14.73 4.72 -7.55
CA PHE A 147 -15.77 5.39 -6.76
C PHE A 147 -15.79 6.92 -6.94
N ASN A 148 -15.05 7.45 -7.93
CA ASN A 148 -14.93 8.88 -8.24
C ASN A 148 -14.45 9.74 -7.04
N GLN A 149 -13.66 9.16 -6.14
CA GLN A 149 -13.12 9.80 -4.93
C GLN A 149 -11.74 10.43 -5.17
N HIS A 150 -11.58 11.14 -6.28
CA HIS A 150 -10.29 11.70 -6.73
C HIS A 150 -9.64 12.65 -5.72
N GLU A 151 -10.44 13.46 -5.01
CA GLU A 151 -9.95 14.41 -4.01
C GLU A 151 -9.22 13.73 -2.85
N TYR A 152 -9.72 12.57 -2.40
CA TYR A 152 -9.14 11.81 -1.31
C TYR A 152 -7.87 11.08 -1.73
N LEU A 153 -7.82 10.65 -2.99
CA LEU A 153 -6.61 10.08 -3.57
C LEU A 153 -5.52 11.14 -3.73
N ILE A 154 -5.86 12.32 -4.25
CA ILE A 154 -4.93 13.47 -4.33
C ILE A 154 -4.35 13.80 -2.95
N LYS A 155 -5.21 13.90 -1.93
CA LYS A 155 -4.77 14.18 -0.56
C LYS A 155 -3.84 13.07 -0.02
N LEU A 156 -4.18 11.81 -0.28
CA LEU A 156 -3.35 10.67 0.10
C LEU A 156 -1.96 10.74 -0.54
N LEU A 157 -1.88 11.05 -1.83
CA LEU A 157 -0.63 11.24 -2.58
C LEU A 157 0.21 12.33 -1.93
N ASP A 158 -0.37 13.50 -1.65
CA ASP A 158 0.31 14.64 -1.04
C ASP A 158 0.88 14.27 0.36
N GLU A 159 0.16 13.45 1.13
CA GLU A 159 0.57 13.06 2.48
C GLU A 159 1.61 11.94 2.53
N THR A 160 1.68 11.06 1.52
CA THR A 160 2.44 9.80 1.59
C THR A 160 3.62 9.74 0.61
N THR A 161 3.67 10.58 -0.41
CA THR A 161 4.75 10.59 -1.42
C THR A 161 6.13 10.74 -0.79
N LEU A 162 6.31 11.71 0.11
CA LEU A 162 7.61 11.93 0.77
C LEU A 162 8.05 10.71 1.60
N PHE A 163 7.11 10.09 2.31
CA PHE A 163 7.38 8.88 3.08
C PHE A 163 7.87 7.75 2.18
N LEU A 164 7.20 7.53 1.04
CA LEU A 164 7.61 6.51 0.07
C LEU A 164 8.97 6.83 -0.58
N ILE A 165 9.26 8.10 -0.86
CA ILE A 165 10.57 8.51 -1.40
C ILE A 165 11.69 8.17 -0.42
N ASP A 166 11.49 8.41 0.88
CA ASP A 166 12.47 8.03 1.91
C ASP A 166 12.71 6.51 1.94
N HIS A 167 11.74 5.69 1.51
CA HIS A 167 11.88 4.23 1.40
C HIS A 167 12.61 3.75 0.14
N LEU A 168 12.84 4.61 -0.85
CA LEU A 168 13.75 4.31 -1.96
C LEU A 168 15.22 4.20 -1.51
N PHE A 169 15.54 4.72 -0.31
CA PHE A 169 16.88 4.61 0.28
C PHE A 169 17.09 3.31 1.06
N ASN A 170 16.04 2.49 1.23
CA ASN A 170 16.10 1.23 1.95
C ASN A 170 15.96 0.06 0.98
N ILE A 171 17.03 -0.73 0.84
CA ILE A 171 17.12 -1.88 -0.08
C ILE A 171 15.98 -2.88 0.17
N GLN A 172 15.53 -3.05 1.42
CA GLN A 172 14.50 -4.04 1.76
C GLN A 172 13.10 -3.65 1.30
N THR A 173 12.82 -2.35 1.24
CA THR A 173 11.50 -1.79 0.91
C THR A 173 11.45 -1.15 -0.46
N PHE A 174 12.61 -1.07 -1.14
CA PHE A 174 12.78 -0.35 -2.39
C PHE A 174 11.76 -0.75 -3.45
N ASP A 175 11.64 -2.04 -3.76
CA ASP A 175 10.79 -2.48 -4.89
C ASP A 175 9.32 -2.12 -4.64
N ASN A 176 8.83 -2.27 -3.40
CA ASN A 176 7.47 -1.88 -3.04
C ASN A 176 7.27 -0.37 -3.13
N ALA A 177 8.19 0.42 -2.56
CA ALA A 177 8.12 1.87 -2.60
C ALA A 177 8.18 2.38 -4.05
N PHE A 178 9.03 1.77 -4.86
CA PHE A 178 9.17 2.06 -6.28
C PHE A 178 7.87 1.81 -7.05
N GLN A 179 7.28 0.61 -6.94
CA GLN A 179 6.05 0.27 -7.66
C GLN A 179 4.88 1.18 -7.27
N ILE A 180 4.76 1.52 -5.99
CA ILE A 180 3.73 2.45 -5.50
C ILE A 180 3.98 3.86 -6.06
N LEU A 181 5.20 4.38 -5.97
CA LEU A 181 5.55 5.71 -6.49
C LEU A 181 5.40 5.80 -8.00
N PHE A 182 5.73 4.73 -8.72
CA PHE A 182 5.53 4.62 -10.15
C PHE A 182 4.06 4.80 -10.51
N TRP A 183 3.16 4.09 -9.83
CA TRP A 183 1.73 4.29 -10.02
C TRP A 183 1.28 5.71 -9.62
N PHE A 184 1.83 6.26 -8.53
CA PHE A 184 1.50 7.62 -8.07
C PHE A 184 1.87 8.67 -9.13
N VAL A 185 3.06 8.58 -9.72
CA VAL A 185 3.52 9.48 -10.80
C VAL A 185 2.67 9.32 -12.05
N GLN A 186 2.27 8.09 -12.42
CA GLN A 186 1.37 7.87 -13.55
C GLN A 186 -0.02 8.47 -13.34
N TYR A 187 -0.54 8.34 -12.13
CA TYR A 187 -1.88 8.80 -11.79
C TYR A 187 -1.93 10.33 -11.61
N ASP A 188 -0.95 10.89 -10.90
CA ASP A 188 -0.93 12.31 -10.55
C ASP A 188 -0.58 13.16 -11.76
N LYS A 189 -1.60 13.64 -12.46
CA LYS A 189 -1.44 14.60 -13.57
C LYS A 189 -0.89 15.95 -13.10
N ARG A 190 -0.85 16.20 -11.79
CA ARG A 190 -0.23 17.39 -11.23
C ARG A 190 1.26 17.13 -11.04
N ILE A 191 2.08 18.14 -11.30
CA ILE A 191 3.54 18.01 -11.28
C ILE A 191 4.13 17.84 -9.87
N GLN A 192 3.31 17.97 -8.82
CA GLN A 192 3.72 18.01 -7.42
C GLN A 192 4.41 16.71 -6.99
N THR A 193 3.77 15.55 -7.20
CA THR A 193 4.33 14.24 -6.85
C THR A 193 5.67 14.02 -7.56
N PHE A 194 5.71 14.32 -8.86
CA PHE A 194 6.93 14.20 -9.65
C PHE A 194 8.03 15.15 -9.17
N ARG A 195 7.70 16.41 -8.88
CA ARG A 195 8.66 17.40 -8.37
C ARG A 195 9.27 16.99 -7.03
N LEU A 196 8.48 16.43 -6.10
CA LEU A 196 8.99 15.94 -4.82
C LEU A 196 10.02 14.82 -5.02
N LEU A 197 9.81 13.95 -6.00
CA LEU A 197 10.77 12.91 -6.37
C LEU A 197 12.06 13.53 -6.92
N LEU A 198 11.95 14.48 -7.84
CA LEU A 198 13.11 15.14 -8.46
C LEU A 198 13.96 15.92 -7.43
N ASP A 199 13.32 16.61 -6.50
CA ASP A 199 14.00 17.36 -5.44
C ASP A 199 14.86 16.45 -4.54
N ARG A 200 14.53 15.15 -4.44
CA ARG A 200 15.28 14.16 -3.63
C ARG A 200 16.25 13.31 -4.44
N LEU A 201 16.14 13.34 -5.77
CA LEU A 201 16.91 12.50 -6.68
C LEU A 201 18.43 12.66 -6.54
N PRO A 202 19.02 13.88 -6.43
CA PRO A 202 20.47 14.03 -6.31
C PRO A 202 21.04 13.32 -5.07
N ASN A 203 20.34 13.44 -3.93
CA ASN A 203 20.74 12.79 -2.68
C ASN A 203 20.65 11.27 -2.78
N LEU A 204 19.62 10.76 -3.46
CA LEU A 204 19.42 9.33 -3.73
C LEU A 204 20.56 8.77 -4.59
N PHE A 205 20.96 9.48 -5.65
CA PHE A 205 22.06 9.04 -6.52
C PHE A 205 23.43 9.04 -5.81
N GLU A 206 23.71 10.04 -4.98
CA GLU A 206 24.93 10.05 -4.18
C GLU A 206 24.99 8.84 -3.22
N GLN A 207 23.87 8.48 -2.59
CA GLN A 207 23.82 7.28 -1.74
C GLN A 207 23.92 5.98 -2.53
N LEU A 208 23.27 5.88 -3.69
CA LEU A 208 23.35 4.69 -4.55
C LEU A 208 24.74 4.50 -5.17
N LYS A 209 25.49 5.59 -5.40
CA LYS A 209 26.89 5.52 -5.82
C LYS A 209 27.76 4.84 -4.76
N ILE A 210 27.46 5.05 -3.47
CA ILE A 210 28.13 4.37 -2.35
C ILE A 210 27.76 2.88 -2.31
N LEU A 211 26.50 2.54 -2.60
CA LEU A 211 25.99 1.15 -2.56
C LEU A 211 26.32 0.32 -3.81
N ASN A 212 26.82 0.95 -4.89
CA ASN A 212 27.17 0.33 -6.17
C ASN A 212 26.08 -0.60 -6.76
N ASN A 213 24.81 -0.19 -6.65
CA ASN A 213 23.67 -0.97 -7.14
C ASN A 213 23.09 -0.36 -8.43
N GLU A 214 23.49 -0.90 -9.58
CA GLU A 214 23.08 -0.39 -10.90
C GLU A 214 21.60 -0.67 -11.26
N ASP A 215 21.01 -1.76 -10.74
CA ASP A 215 19.59 -2.08 -10.96
C ASP A 215 18.68 -1.00 -10.35
N LEU A 216 18.96 -0.61 -9.10
CA LEU A 216 18.23 0.44 -8.40
C LEU A 216 18.32 1.77 -9.15
N LYS A 217 19.53 2.15 -9.58
CA LYS A 217 19.75 3.38 -10.36
C LYS A 217 18.89 3.38 -11.62
N THR A 218 18.90 2.28 -12.37
CA THR A 218 18.13 2.13 -13.61
C THR A 218 16.64 2.32 -13.36
N LYS A 219 16.06 1.62 -12.37
CA LYS A 219 14.64 1.77 -12.01
C LYS A 219 14.28 3.22 -11.66
N ILE A 220 15.09 3.87 -10.84
CA ILE A 220 14.83 5.28 -10.47
C ILE A 220 14.88 6.20 -11.69
N ILE A 221 15.82 5.98 -12.61
CA ILE A 221 15.89 6.73 -13.87
C ILE A 221 14.65 6.49 -14.74
N GLU A 222 14.16 5.25 -14.82
CA GLU A 222 12.91 4.94 -15.52
C GLU A 222 11.73 5.73 -14.94
N LEU A 223 11.63 5.81 -13.61
CA LEU A 223 10.61 6.63 -12.94
C LEU A 223 10.75 8.12 -13.28
N CYS A 224 11.97 8.63 -13.41
CA CYS A 224 12.22 10.02 -13.80
C CYS A 224 11.82 10.28 -15.24
N HIS A 225 12.24 9.42 -16.17
CA HIS A 225 11.88 9.53 -17.59
C HIS A 225 10.37 9.46 -17.80
N MET A 226 9.70 8.58 -17.06
CA MET A 226 8.24 8.50 -17.06
C MET A 226 7.60 9.82 -16.63
N GLY A 227 8.05 10.40 -15.51
CA GLY A 227 7.51 11.68 -15.04
C GLY A 227 7.74 12.82 -16.04
N ILE A 228 8.89 12.86 -16.73
CA ILE A 228 9.15 13.83 -17.81
C ILE A 228 8.19 13.62 -18.99
N ALA A 229 7.96 12.37 -19.38
CA ALA A 229 7.04 12.05 -20.48
C ALA A 229 5.60 12.48 -20.16
N ILE A 230 5.17 12.35 -18.90
CA ILE A 230 3.85 12.78 -18.43
C ILE A 230 3.78 14.30 -18.28
N HIS A 231 4.87 14.96 -17.89
CA HIS A 231 4.97 16.40 -17.69
C HIS A 231 5.99 17.04 -18.66
N PRO A 232 5.70 17.10 -19.97
CA PRO A 232 6.64 17.60 -20.97
C PRO A 232 6.97 19.10 -20.80
N GLU A 233 6.10 19.84 -20.12
CA GLU A 233 6.29 21.25 -19.75
C GLU A 233 7.36 21.44 -18.66
N TYR A 234 7.83 20.35 -18.02
CA TYR A 234 8.85 20.45 -16.99
C TYR A 234 10.20 20.83 -17.58
N ASN A 235 10.66 22.03 -17.26
CA ASN A 235 11.90 22.56 -17.80
C ASN A 235 13.10 22.22 -16.92
N LEU A 236 13.86 21.20 -17.33
CA LEU A 236 15.13 20.79 -16.70
C LEU A 236 16.29 21.78 -16.86
N SER A 237 16.13 22.89 -17.59
CA SER A 237 17.23 23.83 -17.86
C SER A 237 17.84 24.43 -16.59
N ASN A 238 17.05 24.57 -15.53
CA ASN A 238 17.50 25.10 -14.24
C ASN A 238 18.05 24.02 -13.29
N GLU A 239 17.94 22.74 -13.65
CA GLU A 239 18.33 21.60 -12.82
C GLU A 239 19.53 20.87 -13.40
N ILE A 240 20.69 21.52 -13.36
CA ILE A 240 21.91 21.06 -14.04
C ILE A 240 22.28 19.62 -13.60
N ILE A 241 22.24 19.33 -12.30
CA ILE A 241 22.58 18.00 -11.75
C ILE A 241 21.59 16.95 -12.25
N LEU A 242 20.29 17.24 -12.19
CA LEU A 242 19.25 16.31 -12.60
C LEU A 242 19.30 16.04 -14.10
N LYS A 243 19.52 17.09 -14.90
CA LYS A 243 19.74 17.00 -16.34
C LYS A 243 20.96 16.14 -16.67
N GLN A 244 22.05 16.27 -15.92
CA GLN A 244 23.24 15.44 -16.09
C GLN A 244 22.98 13.97 -15.74
N ILE A 245 22.31 13.70 -14.61
CA ILE A 245 21.95 12.34 -14.19
C ILE A 245 21.11 11.67 -15.28
N ILE A 246 20.05 12.32 -15.74
CA ILE A 246 19.14 11.75 -16.75
C ILE A 246 19.83 11.57 -18.10
N HIS A 247 20.71 12.51 -18.50
CA HIS A 247 21.46 12.39 -19.75
C HIS A 247 22.46 11.22 -19.75
N ASN A 248 23.05 10.91 -18.60
CA ASN A 248 24.01 9.81 -18.46
C ASN A 248 23.36 8.42 -18.57
N PHE A 249 22.03 8.34 -18.47
CA PHE A 249 21.26 7.11 -18.55
C PHE A 249 20.07 7.30 -19.52
N PRO A 250 20.32 7.33 -20.83
CA PRO A 250 19.26 7.46 -21.83
C PRO A 250 18.28 6.28 -21.74
N GLN A 251 17.01 6.53 -22.11
CA GLN A 251 16.00 5.47 -22.17
C GLN A 251 16.49 4.30 -23.05
N PRO A 252 16.26 3.04 -22.64
CA PRO A 252 16.55 1.87 -23.48
C PRO A 252 15.70 1.84 -24.75
#